data_AF-A0AAN9GEQ1-F1
#
_entry.id   AF-A0AAN9GEQ1-F1
#
_cell.length_a   1.000
_cell.length_b   1.000
_cell.length_c   1.000
_cell.angle_alpha   90.00
_cell.angle_beta   90.00
_cell.angle_gamma   90.00
#
_symmetry.space_group_name_H-M   'P 1'
#
loop_
_entity.id
_entity.type
_entity.pdbx_description
1 polymer ?
#
loop_
_entity_poly.entity_id
_entity_poly.type
_entity_poly.pdbx_seq_one_letter_code
_entity_poly.pdbx_strand_id
1 'polypeptide(L)'
;MARRSNGSEYEPLLQSEEAGFVRGQRKKRVRLIGVLVMLSVVFVAVILTAYFVGRAANSADGPPSHRYKHAAVASDVSECSTIGKDLLQAGGNAVDSAIGTLLCMGVTDAQSMGIGGGFFMTIYNRTTRTSVSVDARETAPANASEDMFEGNPDASATGGIFFYLEPSLNL
;
A
#
# COMPACT_ATOMS: atom_id res chain seq x y z
N MET A 1 -58.95 -64.51 69.51
CA MET A 1 -58.46 -63.13 69.76
C MET A 1 -57.01 -63.23 70.24
N ALA A 2 -56.04 -63.06 69.36
CA ALA A 2 -54.63 -62.92 69.74
C ALA A 2 -53.96 -61.94 68.76
N ARG A 3 -53.40 -60.87 69.34
CA ARG A 3 -52.87 -59.68 68.64
C ARG A 3 -51.45 -59.92 68.15
N ARG A 4 -51.22 -59.29 67.00
CA ARG A 4 -50.01 -58.84 66.30
C ARG A 4 -49.01 -58.06 67.17
N SER A 5 -47.71 -58.36 67.02
CA SER A 5 -46.54 -57.44 66.94
C SER A 5 -45.27 -58.33 66.93
N ASN A 6 -44.13 -58.01 66.32
CA ASN A 6 -43.65 -56.84 65.63
C ASN A 6 -42.46 -57.31 64.75
N GLY A 7 -42.46 -56.95 63.48
CA GLY A 7 -41.25 -56.98 62.65
C GLY A 7 -40.59 -55.61 62.75
N SER A 8 -39.39 -55.55 63.32
CA SER A 8 -38.57 -54.33 63.39
C SER A 8 -37.28 -54.67 64.13
N GLU A 9 -36.19 -55.02 63.42
CA GLU A 9 -34.85 -54.66 63.95
C GLU A 9 -33.67 -54.76 62.98
N TYR A 10 -33.81 -55.26 61.74
CA TYR A 10 -32.65 -55.45 60.84
C TYR A 10 -32.55 -54.49 59.63
N GLU A 11 -33.31 -53.38 59.61
CA GLU A 11 -33.36 -52.43 58.47
C GLU A 11 -32.42 -51.18 58.47
N PRO A 12 -31.62 -50.82 59.51
CA PRO A 12 -30.87 -49.56 59.45
C PRO A 12 -29.45 -49.65 58.87
N LEU A 13 -28.87 -50.85 58.72
CA LEU A 13 -27.45 -50.99 58.36
C LEU A 13 -27.17 -50.98 56.85
N LEU A 14 -28.06 -51.54 56.03
CA LEU A 14 -27.91 -51.57 54.56
C LEU A 14 -28.05 -50.19 53.90
N GLN A 15 -28.75 -49.25 54.53
CA GLN A 15 -28.96 -47.91 53.98
C GLN A 15 -27.76 -46.98 54.16
N SER A 16 -26.82 -47.32 55.05
CA SER A 16 -25.62 -46.52 55.32
C SER A 16 -24.47 -46.78 54.33
N GLU A 17 -24.36 -47.99 53.78
CA GLU A 17 -23.37 -48.34 52.75
C GLU A 17 -23.73 -47.79 51.36
N GLU A 18 -25.00 -47.83 50.96
CA GLU A 18 -25.44 -47.32 49.66
C GLU A 18 -25.30 -45.79 49.55
N ALA A 19 -25.55 -45.06 50.65
CA ALA A 19 -25.41 -43.60 50.70
C ALA A 19 -23.95 -43.14 50.53
N GLY A 20 -22.97 -43.92 50.98
CA GLY A 20 -21.53 -43.65 50.81
C GLY A 20 -21.06 -43.83 49.37
N PHE A 21 -21.57 -44.86 48.69
CA PHE A 21 -21.22 -45.18 47.30
C PHE A 21 -21.77 -44.13 46.30
N VAL A 22 -23.03 -43.71 46.46
CA VAL A 22 -23.65 -42.66 45.64
C VAL A 22 -22.94 -41.31 45.82
N ARG A 23 -22.51 -40.98 47.05
CA ARG A 23 -21.77 -39.75 47.35
C ARG A 23 -20.35 -39.74 46.77
N GLY A 24 -19.70 -40.92 46.67
CA GLY A 24 -18.40 -41.11 46.02
C GLY A 24 -18.46 -40.97 44.50
N GLN A 25 -19.50 -41.52 43.85
CA GLN A 25 -19.70 -41.38 42.40
C GLN A 25 -20.05 -39.95 41.98
N ARG A 26 -20.80 -39.20 42.81
CA ARG A 26 -21.16 -37.80 42.56
C ARG A 26 -19.94 -36.87 42.55
N LYS A 27 -18.97 -37.10 43.45
CA LYS A 27 -17.70 -36.33 43.48
C LYS A 27 -16.81 -36.60 42.27
N LYS A 28 -16.76 -37.84 41.76
CA LYS A 28 -16.03 -38.19 40.53
C LYS A 28 -16.66 -37.54 39.29
N ARG A 29 -17.99 -37.52 39.19
CA ARG A 29 -18.72 -36.87 38.08
C ARG A 29 -18.54 -35.35 38.05
N VAL A 30 -18.57 -34.66 39.20
CA VAL A 30 -18.34 -33.20 39.27
C VAL A 30 -16.89 -32.84 38.91
N ARG A 31 -15.90 -33.64 39.33
CA ARG A 31 -14.50 -33.47 38.91
C ARG A 31 -14.32 -33.67 37.40
N LEU A 32 -14.98 -34.67 36.83
CA LEU A 32 -14.93 -34.95 35.38
C LEU A 32 -15.56 -33.81 34.57
N ILE A 33 -16.72 -33.30 35.00
CA ILE A 33 -17.39 -32.16 34.35
C ILE A 33 -16.52 -30.90 34.45
N GLY A 34 -15.89 -30.65 35.61
CA GLY A 34 -14.97 -29.51 35.78
C GLY A 34 -13.76 -29.57 34.84
N VAL A 35 -13.19 -30.76 34.64
CA VAL A 35 -12.07 -30.95 33.69
C VAL A 35 -12.52 -30.75 32.24
N LEU A 36 -13.71 -31.25 31.87
CA LEU A 36 -14.26 -31.06 30.52
C LEU A 36 -14.60 -29.60 30.21
N VAL A 37 -15.13 -28.85 31.19
CA VAL A 37 -15.37 -27.41 31.06
C VAL A 37 -14.07 -26.63 30.96
N MET A 38 -13.05 -26.97 31.73
CA MET A 38 -11.73 -26.34 31.59
C MET A 38 -11.10 -26.62 30.22
N LEU A 39 -11.22 -27.85 29.71
CA LEU A 39 -10.73 -28.21 28.38
C LEU A 39 -11.48 -27.47 27.26
N SER A 40 -12.81 -27.30 27.37
CA SER A 40 -13.58 -26.56 26.37
C SER A 40 -13.25 -25.07 26.38
N VAL A 41 -13.03 -24.47 27.56
CA VAL A 41 -12.59 -23.07 27.69
C VAL A 41 -11.22 -22.86 27.05
N VAL A 42 -10.26 -23.77 27.30
CA VAL A 42 -8.94 -23.72 26.68
C VAL A 42 -9.03 -23.87 25.16
N PHE A 43 -9.86 -24.80 24.67
CA PHE A 43 -10.05 -25.00 23.24
C PHE A 43 -10.62 -23.76 22.54
N VAL A 44 -11.63 -23.12 23.15
CA VAL A 44 -12.20 -21.86 22.64
C VAL A 44 -11.18 -20.73 22.67
N ALA A 45 -10.38 -20.61 23.74
CA ALA A 45 -9.33 -19.60 23.84
C ALA A 45 -8.28 -19.76 22.73
N VAL A 46 -7.87 -21.00 22.42
CA VAL A 46 -6.93 -21.32 21.34
C VAL A 46 -7.50 -20.97 19.97
N ILE A 47 -8.78 -21.29 19.70
CA ILE A 47 -9.44 -20.93 18.45
C ILE A 47 -9.54 -19.40 18.30
N LEU A 48 -9.90 -18.69 19.37
CA LEU A 48 -9.96 -17.23 19.35
C LEU A 48 -8.57 -16.63 19.09
N THR A 49 -7.52 -17.11 19.77
CA THR A 49 -6.15 -16.62 19.51
C THR A 49 -5.70 -16.90 18.08
N ALA A 50 -5.96 -18.10 17.56
CA ALA A 50 -5.66 -18.42 16.16
C ALA A 50 -6.42 -17.52 15.17
N TYR A 51 -7.69 -17.20 15.46
CA TYR A 51 -8.50 -16.30 14.64
C TYR A 51 -7.96 -14.87 14.64
N PHE A 52 -7.59 -14.33 15.80
CA PHE A 52 -7.02 -12.98 15.93
C PHE A 52 -5.62 -12.88 15.28
N VAL A 53 -4.77 -13.89 15.46
CA VAL A 53 -3.43 -13.94 14.82
C VAL A 53 -3.56 -14.07 13.30
N GLY A 54 -4.48 -14.91 12.81
CA GLY A 54 -4.76 -15.05 11.38
C GLY A 54 -5.25 -13.74 10.74
N ARG A 55 -6.07 -12.95 11.46
CA ARG A 55 -6.46 -11.62 10.97
C ARG A 55 -5.29 -10.63 10.94
N ALA A 56 -4.45 -10.60 11.98
CA ALA A 56 -3.29 -9.71 12.01
C ALA A 56 -2.27 -10.04 10.91
N ALA A 57 -2.07 -11.32 10.59
CA ALA A 57 -1.17 -11.74 9.52
C ALA A 57 -1.64 -11.36 8.11
N ASN A 58 -2.97 -11.26 7.89
CA ASN A 58 -3.55 -10.84 6.62
C ASN A 58 -3.64 -9.31 6.47
N SER A 59 -3.25 -8.53 7.48
CA SER A 59 -3.13 -7.07 7.39
C SER A 59 -1.77 -6.61 6.86
N ALA A 60 -0.98 -7.50 6.24
CA ALA A 60 0.34 -7.23 5.71
C ALA A 60 0.35 -6.55 4.32
N ASP A 61 -0.72 -5.88 3.92
CA ASP A 61 -0.68 -4.97 2.78
C ASP A 61 -0.07 -3.64 3.26
N GLY A 62 1.27 -3.61 3.29
CA GLY A 62 2.00 -2.35 3.33
C GLY A 62 1.67 -1.46 2.13
N PRO A 63 2.19 -0.23 2.06
CA PRO A 63 2.00 0.62 0.88
C PRO A 63 2.39 -0.17 -0.38
N PRO A 64 1.63 -0.02 -1.49
CA PRO A 64 1.84 -0.82 -2.69
C PRO A 64 3.32 -0.81 -3.07
N SER A 65 3.94 -1.98 -3.08
CA SER A 65 5.35 -2.05 -3.40
C SER A 65 5.51 -1.71 -4.88
N HIS A 66 6.01 -0.51 -5.20
CA HIS A 66 6.35 -0.09 -6.57
C HIS A 66 7.61 -0.80 -7.07
N ARG A 67 7.60 -2.14 -6.99
CA ARG A 67 8.70 -3.02 -7.39
C ARG A 67 8.32 -3.71 -8.69
N TYR A 68 9.11 -3.47 -9.73
CA TYR A 68 8.87 -3.99 -11.06
C TYR A 68 10.01 -4.91 -11.48
N LYS A 69 9.69 -6.02 -12.16
CA LYS A 69 10.68 -7.05 -12.54
C LYS A 69 11.49 -6.71 -13.78
N HIS A 70 10.92 -5.93 -14.70
CA HIS A 70 11.47 -5.74 -16.04
C HIS A 70 11.81 -4.28 -16.35
N ALA A 71 10.86 -3.38 -16.15
CA ALA A 71 11.04 -1.95 -16.35
C ALA A 71 10.07 -1.18 -15.46
N ALA A 72 10.37 0.10 -15.25
CA ALA A 72 9.55 1.02 -14.49
C ALA A 72 9.58 2.39 -15.16
N VAL A 73 8.45 3.10 -15.08
CA VAL A 73 8.33 4.51 -15.45
C VAL A 73 7.71 5.21 -14.26
N ALA A 74 8.27 6.35 -13.90
CA ALA A 74 7.77 7.19 -12.82
C ALA A 74 7.61 8.62 -13.35
N SER A 75 6.47 9.22 -13.05
CA SER A 75 6.11 10.59 -13.42
C SER A 75 5.13 11.16 -12.40
N ASP A 76 4.97 12.48 -12.41
CA ASP A 76 4.10 13.20 -11.47
C ASP A 76 2.60 12.92 -11.70
N VAL A 77 2.26 12.49 -12.92
CA VAL A 77 0.91 12.11 -13.33
C VAL A 77 0.84 10.60 -13.61
N SER A 78 -0.12 9.91 -12.98
CA SER A 78 -0.23 8.44 -13.02
C SER A 78 -0.54 7.87 -14.41
N GLU A 79 -1.33 8.62 -15.18
CA GLU A 79 -1.74 8.35 -16.55
C GLU A 79 -0.54 8.42 -17.49
N CYS A 80 0.37 9.39 -17.28
CA CYS A 80 1.59 9.53 -18.07
C CYS A 80 2.63 8.44 -17.78
N SER A 81 2.68 7.95 -16.53
CA SER A 81 3.45 6.74 -16.19
C SER A 81 2.90 5.51 -16.89
N THR A 82 1.57 5.41 -17.00
CA THR A 82 0.89 4.32 -17.70
C THR A 82 1.21 4.36 -19.20
N ILE A 83 1.15 5.52 -19.84
CA ILE A 83 1.51 5.70 -21.25
C ILE A 83 2.98 5.31 -21.51
N GLY A 84 3.91 5.79 -20.67
CA GLY A 84 5.32 5.41 -20.80
C GLY A 84 5.55 3.91 -20.65
N LYS A 85 4.86 3.27 -19.69
CA LYS A 85 4.88 1.82 -19.48
C LYS A 85 4.31 1.08 -20.70
N ASP A 86 3.21 1.56 -21.29
CA ASP A 86 2.60 0.94 -22.47
C ASP A 86 3.54 1.02 -23.69
N LEU A 87 4.31 2.11 -23.83
CA LEU A 87 5.35 2.22 -24.88
C LEU A 87 6.49 1.22 -24.69
N LEU A 88 6.93 0.98 -23.45
CA LEU A 88 7.90 -0.08 -23.16
C LEU A 88 7.33 -1.47 -23.48
N GLN A 89 6.04 -1.70 -23.19
CA GLN A 89 5.36 -2.95 -23.52
C GLN A 89 5.19 -3.15 -25.03
N ALA A 90 5.06 -2.07 -25.79
CA ALA A 90 5.02 -2.07 -27.26
C ALA A 90 6.39 -2.31 -27.91
N GLY A 91 7.47 -2.49 -27.12
CA GLY A 91 8.82 -2.73 -27.61
C GLY A 91 9.67 -1.47 -27.80
N GLY A 92 9.18 -0.31 -27.35
CA GLY A 92 9.96 0.92 -27.29
C GLY A 92 11.10 0.83 -26.29
N ASN A 93 12.13 1.66 -26.49
CA ASN A 93 13.25 1.78 -25.56
C ASN A 93 12.94 2.80 -24.44
N ALA A 94 13.89 3.00 -23.51
CA ALA A 94 13.73 3.93 -22.40
C ALA A 94 13.53 5.40 -22.83
N VAL A 95 14.11 5.80 -23.97
CA VAL A 95 13.96 7.15 -24.53
C VAL A 95 12.57 7.32 -25.16
N ASP A 96 12.08 6.33 -25.91
CA ASP A 96 10.72 6.37 -26.49
C ASP A 96 9.66 6.51 -25.39
N SER A 97 9.82 5.71 -24.32
CA SER A 97 8.98 5.79 -23.12
C SER A 97 9.03 7.18 -22.47
N ALA A 98 10.23 7.73 -22.28
CA ALA A 98 10.41 9.06 -21.70
C ALA A 98 9.75 10.16 -22.56
N ILE A 99 9.92 10.13 -23.89
CA ILE A 99 9.31 11.10 -24.80
C ILE A 99 7.78 11.02 -24.73
N GLY A 100 7.19 9.82 -24.76
CA GLY A 100 5.74 9.66 -24.63
C GLY A 100 5.19 10.14 -23.29
N THR A 101 5.90 9.86 -22.19
CA THR A 101 5.54 10.37 -20.87
C THR A 101 5.65 11.89 -20.80
N LEU A 102 6.71 12.50 -21.35
CA LEU A 102 6.88 13.96 -21.39
C LEU A 102 5.80 14.65 -22.23
N LEU A 103 5.43 14.08 -23.38
CA LEU A 103 4.34 14.59 -24.21
C LEU A 103 2.99 14.53 -23.49
N CYS A 104 2.73 13.45 -22.74
CA CYS A 104 1.55 13.37 -21.89
C CYS A 104 1.57 14.44 -20.80
N MET A 105 2.68 14.60 -20.09
CA MET A 105 2.80 15.61 -19.03
C MET A 105 2.67 17.04 -19.57
N GLY A 106 3.15 17.31 -20.79
CA GLY A 106 2.93 18.60 -21.44
C GLY A 106 1.45 18.95 -21.69
N VAL A 107 0.55 17.97 -21.66
CA VAL A 107 -0.91 18.16 -21.75
C VAL A 107 -1.57 18.14 -20.37
N THR A 108 -1.20 17.20 -19.51
CA THR A 108 -1.86 17.01 -18.20
C THR A 108 -1.34 17.95 -17.11
N ASP A 109 -0.09 18.40 -17.22
CA ASP A 109 0.63 19.27 -16.29
C ASP A 109 1.30 20.43 -17.05
N ALA A 110 0.51 21.09 -17.90
CA ALA A 110 0.98 22.09 -18.85
C ALA A 110 1.59 23.35 -18.19
N GLN A 111 1.22 23.65 -16.95
CA GLN A 111 1.83 24.74 -16.18
C GLN A 111 3.29 24.47 -15.78
N SER A 112 3.70 23.21 -15.76
CA SER A 112 5.01 22.77 -15.27
C SER A 112 6.00 22.59 -16.42
N MET A 113 5.55 21.92 -17.49
CA MET A 113 6.38 21.66 -18.66
C MET A 113 5.56 21.57 -19.95
N GLY A 114 6.25 21.63 -21.09
CA GLY A 114 5.63 21.42 -22.39
C GLY A 114 6.61 21.67 -23.54
N ILE A 115 6.10 21.58 -24.76
CA ILE A 115 6.89 21.75 -25.99
C ILE A 115 7.42 23.18 -26.21
N GLY A 116 6.88 24.17 -25.48
CA GLY A 116 7.30 25.57 -25.56
C GLY A 116 8.47 25.92 -24.63
N GLY A 117 8.90 24.99 -23.78
CA GLY A 117 10.07 25.18 -22.91
C GLY A 117 11.25 24.32 -23.35
N GLY A 118 12.16 24.07 -22.41
CA GLY A 118 13.33 23.23 -22.57
C GLY A 118 13.35 22.01 -21.66
N PHE A 119 14.32 21.13 -21.88
CA PHE A 119 14.56 20.00 -20.99
C PHE A 119 16.03 19.60 -20.96
N PHE A 120 16.41 18.85 -19.93
CA PHE A 120 17.70 18.20 -19.82
C PHE A 120 17.48 16.70 -19.61
N MET A 121 18.04 15.87 -20.49
CA MET A 121 17.88 14.42 -20.42
C MET A 121 19.24 13.75 -20.23
N THR A 122 19.36 12.86 -19.24
CA THR A 122 20.54 12.01 -19.07
C THR A 122 20.18 10.57 -19.42
N ILE A 123 20.91 10.03 -20.39
CA ILE A 123 20.65 8.73 -20.98
C ILE A 123 21.85 7.83 -20.70
N TYR A 124 21.62 6.70 -20.07
CA TYR A 124 22.64 5.67 -19.91
C TYR A 124 22.40 4.52 -20.89
N ASN A 125 23.37 4.30 -21.78
CA ASN A 125 23.35 3.16 -22.69
C ASN A 125 24.09 1.98 -22.06
N ARG A 126 23.35 0.94 -21.67
CA ARG A 126 23.90 -0.26 -21.03
C ARG A 126 24.83 -1.05 -21.94
N THR A 127 24.59 -1.06 -23.25
CA THR A 127 25.39 -1.83 -24.23
C THR A 127 26.78 -1.23 -24.37
N THR A 128 26.86 0.09 -24.51
CA THR A 128 28.15 0.80 -24.63
C THR A 128 28.75 1.15 -23.28
N ARG A 129 27.98 1.06 -22.19
CA ARG A 129 28.33 1.51 -20.82
C ARG A 129 28.71 2.99 -20.76
N THR A 130 28.03 3.82 -21.54
CA THR A 130 28.27 5.26 -21.61
C THR A 130 27.03 6.03 -21.21
N SER A 131 27.25 7.19 -20.57
CA SER A 131 26.21 8.19 -20.32
C SER A 131 26.32 9.31 -21.34
N VAL A 132 25.19 9.74 -21.88
CA VAL A 132 25.07 10.93 -22.73
C VAL A 132 24.04 11.84 -22.10
N SER A 133 24.30 13.14 -22.13
CA SER A 133 23.34 14.15 -21.71
C SER A 133 22.92 14.99 -22.92
N VAL A 134 21.63 15.29 -22.98
CA VAL A 134 21.02 16.17 -23.98
C VAL A 134 20.61 17.43 -23.24
N ASP A 135 21.26 18.55 -23.56
CA ASP A 135 20.85 19.88 -23.10
C ASP A 135 20.03 20.53 -24.23
N ALA A 136 18.71 20.60 -24.01
CA ALA A 136 17.76 21.25 -24.89
C ALA A 136 17.09 22.41 -24.16
N ARG A 137 17.86 23.14 -23.34
CA ARG A 137 17.40 24.39 -22.73
C ARG A 137 17.22 25.49 -23.75
N GLU A 138 16.32 26.39 -23.40
CA GLU A 138 16.02 27.60 -24.13
C GLU A 138 17.28 28.46 -24.27
N THR A 139 17.38 29.16 -25.38
CA THR A 139 18.48 30.08 -25.66
C THR A 139 17.90 31.46 -25.90
N ALA A 140 18.57 32.47 -25.37
CA ALA A 140 18.19 33.86 -25.60
C ALA A 140 18.12 34.13 -27.13
N PRO A 141 17.09 34.84 -27.60
CA PRO A 141 16.97 35.17 -29.01
C PRO A 141 18.14 36.06 -29.46
N ALA A 142 18.46 36.02 -30.76
CA ALA A 142 19.61 36.76 -31.31
C ALA A 142 19.53 38.29 -31.10
N ASN A 143 18.33 38.83 -30.89
CA ASN A 143 18.11 40.26 -30.65
C ASN A 143 18.12 40.64 -29.15
N ALA A 144 18.52 39.72 -28.26
CA ALA A 144 18.61 39.99 -26.83
C ALA A 144 19.76 40.95 -26.49
N SER A 145 19.47 41.90 -25.60
CA SER A 145 20.43 42.83 -25.03
C SER A 145 20.47 42.69 -23.50
N GLU A 146 21.59 43.07 -22.88
CA GLU A 146 21.78 42.94 -21.44
C GLU A 146 20.82 43.85 -20.63
N ASP A 147 20.40 44.96 -21.22
CA ASP A 147 19.55 46.00 -20.63
C ASP A 147 18.05 45.86 -20.97
N MET A 148 17.63 44.77 -21.65
CA MET A 148 16.28 44.61 -22.19
C MET A 148 15.13 44.62 -21.16
N PHE A 149 15.45 44.49 -19.87
CA PHE A 149 14.48 44.53 -18.76
C PHE A 149 14.71 45.72 -17.80
N GLU A 150 15.65 46.62 -18.11
CA GLU A 150 15.86 47.81 -17.30
C GLU A 150 14.61 48.71 -17.31
N GLY A 151 14.22 49.20 -16.13
CA GLY A 151 13.02 50.03 -15.95
C GLY A 151 11.68 49.28 -16.01
N ASN A 152 11.65 48.02 -16.43
CA ASN A 152 10.47 47.16 -16.40
C ASN A 152 10.81 45.68 -16.11
N PRO A 153 11.14 45.33 -14.86
CA PRO A 153 11.53 43.97 -14.50
C PRO A 153 10.39 42.95 -14.67
N ASP A 154 9.13 43.36 -14.60
CA ASP A 154 7.97 42.46 -14.76
C ASP A 154 7.87 41.88 -16.18
N ALA A 155 8.48 42.55 -17.18
CA ALA A 155 8.57 42.05 -18.55
C ALA A 155 9.46 40.81 -18.69
N SER A 156 10.27 40.48 -17.68
CA SER A 156 11.08 39.24 -17.63
C SER A 156 10.27 38.00 -17.25
N ALA A 157 9.05 38.17 -16.73
CA ALA A 157 8.18 37.06 -16.33
C ALA A 157 6.89 36.99 -17.14
N THR A 158 6.53 38.08 -17.82
CA THR A 158 5.26 38.20 -18.54
C THR A 158 5.42 38.94 -19.87
N GLY A 159 4.62 38.55 -20.87
CA GLY A 159 4.59 39.20 -22.18
C GLY A 159 5.55 38.59 -23.21
N GLY A 160 5.48 39.14 -24.43
CA GLY A 160 6.23 38.63 -25.59
C GLY A 160 7.74 38.80 -25.45
N ILE A 161 8.21 39.87 -24.81
CA ILE A 161 9.64 40.22 -24.63
C ILE A 161 10.43 39.10 -23.93
N PHE A 162 9.76 38.33 -23.06
CA PHE A 162 10.30 37.12 -22.42
C PHE A 162 10.54 35.96 -23.41
N PHE A 163 9.74 35.84 -24.47
CA PHE A 163 9.78 34.74 -25.46
C PHE A 163 10.32 35.13 -26.85
N TYR A 164 10.12 36.38 -27.25
CA TYR A 164 10.36 36.95 -28.57
C TYR A 164 10.71 38.43 -28.41
N LEU A 165 11.93 38.78 -28.84
CA LEU A 165 12.26 40.17 -29.09
C LEU A 165 11.94 40.48 -30.53
N GLU A 166 10.73 40.99 -30.76
CA GLU A 166 10.45 41.72 -32.00
C GLU A 166 11.34 42.97 -31.98
N PRO A 167 12.20 43.18 -33.00
CA PRO A 167 12.92 44.42 -33.11
C PRO A 167 11.88 45.51 -33.31
N SER A 168 11.86 46.50 -32.42
CA SER A 168 11.16 47.75 -32.63
C SER A 168 11.65 48.38 -33.93
N LEU A 169 10.92 48.11 -35.01
CA LEU A 169 10.93 48.93 -36.21
C LEU A 169 10.38 50.29 -35.77
N ASN A 170 11.29 51.24 -35.56
CA ASN A 170 10.95 52.65 -35.61
C ASN A 170 10.38 52.95 -37.00
N LEU A 171 9.05 53.05 -37.08
CA LEU A 171 8.32 53.80 -38.11
C LEU A 171 7.67 55.01 -37.44
#